data_AF-A0A9P4TBR9-F1
#
_entry.id   AF-A0A9P4TBR9-F1
#
_cell.length_a   1.000
_cell.length_b   1.000
_cell.length_c   1.000
_cell.angle_alpha   90.00
_cell.angle_beta   90.00
_cell.angle_gamma   90.00
#
_symmetry.space_group_name_H-M   'P 1'
#
loop_
_entity.id
_entity.type
_entity.pdbx_description
1 polymer ?
#
loop_
_entity_poly.entity_id
_entity_poly.type
_entity_poly.pdbx_seq_one_letter_code
_entity_poly.pdbx_strand_id
1 'polypeptide(L)'
;MHMNGIANIFQHRFALQDPSDESRELAVLIGALDLPTHILGRQTKHLYMWQQHCTGQGGIEEITGIPCSLLDLFASPLDDDIEQRLLRWSGEPGEPVMCKTWEATQWAGLIRIRDIRMEHGLPINAVENTTRSVVQHILALMRDLRIRLDVNIFATTDMFFFPLVAIGSQPQYLSADNRMFIRDGISALANSSTASYPYYEAVLKLLEIQWAQGGTKSIDTIAKEMGLELGLY
;
A
#
# COMPACT_ATOMS: atom_id res chain seq x y z
N MET A 1 12.72 -9.44 -13.77
CA MET A 1 11.75 -9.53 -14.89
C MET A 1 10.91 -8.26 -14.84
N HIS A 2 10.77 -7.51 -15.93
CA HIS A 2 10.14 -6.18 -15.92
C HIS A 2 8.62 -6.30 -16.02
N MET A 3 7.85 -5.59 -15.18
CA MET A 3 6.38 -5.68 -15.10
C MET A 3 5.71 -5.38 -16.45
N ASN A 4 6.17 -4.34 -17.17
CA ASN A 4 5.70 -4.05 -18.54
C ASN A 4 5.99 -5.16 -19.55
N GLY A 5 7.04 -5.97 -19.34
CA GLY A 5 7.34 -7.12 -20.18
C GLY A 5 6.31 -8.23 -20.02
N ILE A 6 5.93 -8.52 -18.76
CA ILE A 6 4.87 -9.48 -18.43
C ILE A 6 3.52 -8.97 -18.95
N ALA A 7 3.22 -7.68 -18.76
CA ALA A 7 1.98 -7.08 -19.23
C ALA A 7 1.84 -7.07 -20.76
N ASN A 8 2.93 -6.85 -21.51
CA ASN A 8 2.89 -6.94 -22.97
C ASN A 8 2.64 -8.38 -23.45
N ILE A 9 3.28 -9.37 -22.82
CA ILE A 9 3.01 -10.79 -23.11
C ILE A 9 1.55 -11.12 -22.81
N PHE A 10 1.03 -10.58 -21.71
CA PHE A 10 -0.37 -10.72 -21.31
C PHE A 10 -1.30 -10.13 -22.36
N GLN A 11 -1.14 -8.86 -22.74
CA GLN A 11 -1.96 -8.20 -23.75
C GLN A 11 -1.95 -8.93 -25.10
N HIS A 12 -0.79 -9.44 -25.53
CA HIS A 12 -0.70 -10.21 -26.76
C HIS A 12 -1.42 -11.57 -26.68
N ARG A 13 -1.43 -12.24 -25.52
CA ARG A 13 -2.17 -13.51 -25.34
C ARG A 13 -3.67 -13.29 -25.15
N PHE A 14 -4.06 -12.26 -24.39
CA PHE A 14 -5.45 -11.93 -24.08
C PHE A 14 -6.21 -11.37 -25.29
N ALA A 15 -5.53 -10.66 -26.21
CA ALA A 15 -6.15 -10.14 -27.43
C ALA A 15 -6.48 -11.23 -28.48
N LEU A 16 -6.00 -12.47 -28.31
CA LEU A 16 -6.09 -13.53 -29.30
C LEU A 16 -6.98 -14.73 -28.89
N GLN A 17 -7.37 -14.87 -27.60
CA GLN A 17 -8.15 -16.02 -27.11
C GLN A 17 -9.13 -15.62 -25.99
N ASP A 18 -10.24 -16.37 -25.88
CA ASP A 18 -11.21 -16.29 -24.78
C ASP A 18 -10.47 -16.42 -23.42
N PRO A 19 -10.77 -15.62 -22.38
CA PRO A 19 -9.99 -15.63 -21.14
C PRO A 19 -10.06 -17.00 -20.44
N SER A 20 -8.96 -17.74 -20.46
CA SER A 20 -8.80 -18.92 -19.61
C SER A 20 -8.73 -18.52 -18.14
N ASP A 21 -9.01 -19.45 -17.21
CA ASP A 21 -8.85 -19.22 -15.77
C ASP A 21 -7.41 -18.77 -15.44
N GLU A 22 -6.40 -19.39 -16.06
CA GLU A 22 -4.99 -18.98 -15.94
C GLU A 22 -4.73 -17.52 -16.34
N SER A 23 -5.44 -17.04 -17.38
CA SER A 23 -5.33 -15.65 -17.83
C SER A 23 -5.98 -14.69 -16.84
N ARG A 24 -7.03 -15.12 -16.14
CA ARG A 24 -7.68 -14.31 -15.09
C ARG A 24 -6.81 -14.25 -13.83
N GLU A 25 -6.24 -15.37 -13.41
CA GLU A 25 -5.29 -15.42 -12.29
C GLU A 25 -4.08 -14.51 -12.55
N LEU A 26 -3.52 -14.54 -13.75
CA LEU A 26 -2.41 -13.68 -14.11
C LEU A 26 -2.81 -12.20 -14.18
N ALA A 27 -4.02 -11.87 -14.65
CA ALA A 27 -4.54 -10.50 -14.59
C ALA A 27 -4.66 -10.00 -13.16
N VAL A 28 -5.17 -10.84 -12.24
CA VAL A 28 -5.31 -10.52 -10.81
C VAL A 28 -3.95 -10.27 -10.19
N LEU A 29 -2.98 -11.17 -10.39
CA LEU A 29 -1.61 -11.01 -9.90
C LEU A 29 -0.96 -9.71 -10.42
N ILE A 30 -0.98 -9.47 -11.73
CA ILE A 30 -0.39 -8.25 -12.30
C ILE A 30 -1.15 -7.02 -11.79
N GLY A 31 -2.48 -7.10 -11.74
CA GLY A 31 -3.33 -6.02 -11.24
C GLY A 31 -3.02 -5.63 -9.81
N ALA A 32 -2.87 -6.62 -8.91
CA ALA A 32 -2.57 -6.38 -7.51
C ALA A 32 -1.17 -5.75 -7.36
N LEU A 33 -0.18 -6.24 -8.12
CA LEU A 33 1.20 -5.75 -8.10
C LEU A 33 1.41 -4.40 -8.82
N ASP A 34 0.42 -3.92 -9.58
CA ASP A 34 0.48 -2.66 -10.34
C ASP A 34 -0.26 -1.50 -9.65
N LEU A 35 -0.84 -1.75 -8.47
CA LEU A 35 -1.73 -0.80 -7.78
C LEU A 35 -1.05 0.56 -7.52
N PRO A 36 -1.70 1.67 -7.91
CA PRO A 36 -1.13 3.01 -7.72
C PRO A 36 -0.75 3.35 -6.28
N THR A 37 -1.53 2.88 -5.30
CA THR A 37 -1.29 3.19 -3.89
C THR A 37 -0.10 2.46 -3.29
N HIS A 38 0.26 1.29 -3.84
CA HIS A 38 1.25 0.36 -3.29
C HIS A 38 2.63 0.48 -3.96
N ILE A 39 2.83 1.45 -4.84
CA ILE A 39 4.12 1.62 -5.52
C ILE A 39 4.71 2.97 -5.14
N LEU A 40 5.91 2.93 -4.55
CA LEU A 40 6.71 4.11 -4.29
C LEU A 40 7.57 4.44 -5.49
N GLY A 41 7.61 5.73 -5.81
CA GLY A 41 8.56 6.24 -6.79
C GLY A 41 8.30 5.73 -8.21
N ARG A 42 7.04 5.46 -8.55
CA ARG A 42 6.63 4.99 -9.88
C ARG A 42 7.29 5.80 -11.00
N GLN A 43 8.02 5.13 -11.87
CA GLN A 43 8.64 5.65 -13.09
C GLN A 43 8.01 5.02 -14.34
N THR A 44 7.50 3.80 -14.22
CA THR A 44 6.79 3.12 -15.29
C THR A 44 5.33 3.58 -15.39
N LYS A 45 4.73 3.47 -16.58
CA LYS A 45 3.32 3.80 -16.78
C LYS A 45 2.45 2.76 -16.06
N HIS A 46 1.44 3.22 -15.30
CA HIS A 46 0.40 2.34 -14.77
C HIS A 46 -0.30 1.57 -15.89
N LEU A 47 -0.44 0.27 -15.67
CA LEU A 47 -1.13 -0.63 -16.58
C LEU A 47 -2.65 -0.61 -16.33
N TYR A 48 -3.06 -0.31 -15.09
CA TYR A 48 -4.46 -0.28 -14.66
C TYR A 48 -5.17 -1.64 -14.84
N MET A 49 -4.39 -2.74 -14.78
CA MET A 49 -4.90 -4.09 -15.00
C MET A 49 -6.04 -4.45 -14.03
N TRP A 50 -5.91 -4.08 -12.75
CA TRP A 50 -6.96 -4.33 -11.76
C TRP A 50 -8.27 -3.62 -12.11
N GLN A 51 -8.18 -2.33 -12.46
CA GLN A 51 -9.34 -1.52 -12.83
C GLN A 51 -10.03 -2.06 -14.10
N GLN A 52 -9.25 -2.56 -15.06
CA GLN A 52 -9.76 -3.01 -16.36
C GLN A 52 -10.33 -4.44 -16.34
N HIS A 53 -9.79 -5.32 -15.49
CA HIS A 53 -10.05 -6.75 -15.58
C HIS A 53 -10.46 -7.44 -14.27
N CYS A 54 -10.23 -6.80 -13.11
CA CYS A 54 -10.40 -7.43 -11.80
C CYS A 54 -11.51 -6.79 -10.95
N THR A 55 -12.01 -5.62 -11.32
CA THR A 55 -12.98 -4.87 -10.52
C THR A 55 -14.31 -5.61 -10.38
N GLY A 56 -14.93 -5.53 -9.19
CA GLY A 56 -16.21 -6.16 -8.88
C GLY A 56 -16.10 -7.63 -8.45
N GLN A 57 -14.88 -8.11 -8.20
CA GLN A 57 -14.67 -9.41 -7.57
C GLN A 57 -14.97 -9.33 -6.06
N GLY A 58 -15.60 -10.38 -5.52
CA GLY A 58 -15.80 -10.53 -4.07
C GLY A 58 -14.69 -11.34 -3.41
N GLY A 59 -14.66 -11.32 -2.08
CA GLY A 59 -13.72 -12.14 -1.31
C GLY A 59 -12.34 -11.50 -1.13
N ILE A 60 -11.37 -12.35 -0.81
CA ILE A 60 -9.99 -11.97 -0.47
C ILE A 60 -9.07 -12.39 -1.61
N GLU A 61 -8.23 -11.47 -2.08
CA GLU A 61 -7.20 -11.77 -3.07
C GLU A 61 -6.08 -12.57 -2.39
N GLU A 62 -5.73 -13.72 -2.97
CA GLU A 62 -4.92 -14.74 -2.30
C GLU A 62 -3.46 -14.32 -2.05
N ILE A 63 -2.90 -13.46 -2.91
CA ILE A 63 -1.48 -13.12 -2.88
C ILE A 63 -1.21 -12.00 -1.88
N THR A 64 -2.05 -10.97 -1.88
CA THR A 64 -1.94 -9.82 -0.99
C THR A 64 -2.66 -10.05 0.34
N GLY A 65 -3.62 -10.97 0.40
CA GLY A 65 -4.49 -11.16 1.56
C GLY A 65 -5.47 -10.00 1.79
N ILE A 66 -5.63 -9.11 0.81
CA ILE A 66 -6.49 -7.92 0.89
C ILE A 66 -7.85 -8.21 0.23
N PRO A 67 -8.97 -7.73 0.80
CA PRO A 67 -10.27 -7.77 0.16
C PRO A 67 -10.26 -7.19 -1.26
N CYS A 68 -10.80 -7.93 -2.23
CA CYS A 68 -10.92 -7.47 -3.61
C CYS A 68 -11.70 -6.14 -3.69
N SER A 69 -12.74 -5.99 -2.86
CA SER A 69 -13.51 -4.75 -2.75
C SER A 69 -12.70 -3.54 -2.24
N LEU A 70 -11.62 -3.77 -1.49
CA LEU A 70 -10.70 -2.71 -1.07
C LEU A 70 -9.65 -2.43 -2.16
N LEU A 71 -9.19 -3.46 -2.86
CA LEU A 71 -8.28 -3.32 -4.01
C LEU A 71 -8.93 -2.54 -5.16
N ASP A 72 -10.23 -2.71 -5.38
CA ASP A 72 -11.02 -1.92 -6.34
C ASP A 72 -10.91 -0.41 -6.08
N LEU A 73 -10.90 -0.01 -4.81
CA LEU A 73 -10.73 1.38 -4.40
C LEU A 73 -9.30 1.85 -4.63
N PHE A 74 -8.31 1.02 -4.30
CA PHE A 74 -6.90 1.33 -4.50
C PHE A 74 -6.49 1.43 -5.97
N ALA A 75 -7.20 0.76 -6.86
CA ALA A 75 -6.97 0.82 -8.30
C ALA A 75 -7.37 2.16 -8.94
N SER A 76 -8.22 2.96 -8.28
CA SER A 76 -8.80 4.18 -8.83
C SER A 76 -8.62 5.41 -7.91
N PRO A 77 -7.37 5.79 -7.55
CA PRO A 77 -7.10 6.85 -6.57
C PRO A 77 -7.48 8.27 -7.05
N LEU A 78 -7.74 8.44 -8.35
CA LEU A 78 -8.02 9.73 -8.97
C LEU A 78 -9.52 10.04 -9.09
N ASP A 79 -10.40 9.08 -8.81
CA ASP A 79 -11.85 9.31 -8.87
C ASP A 79 -12.27 10.40 -7.88
N ASP A 80 -13.24 11.24 -8.25
CA ASP A 80 -13.63 12.40 -7.44
C ASP A 80 -14.20 12.03 -6.06
N ASP A 81 -14.87 10.89 -5.96
CA ASP A 81 -15.55 10.40 -4.75
C ASP A 81 -14.72 9.39 -3.95
N ILE A 82 -13.46 9.13 -4.35
CA ILE A 82 -12.69 8.00 -3.84
C ILE A 82 -12.52 8.02 -2.32
N GLU A 83 -12.24 9.18 -1.72
CA GLU A 83 -12.09 9.28 -0.27
C GLU A 83 -13.40 8.94 0.45
N GLN A 84 -14.55 9.33 -0.11
CA GLN A 84 -15.85 9.02 0.47
C GLN A 84 -16.16 7.52 0.37
N ARG A 85 -15.89 6.89 -0.78
CA ARG A 85 -16.05 5.44 -0.94
C ARG A 85 -15.14 4.67 0.00
N LEU A 86 -13.89 5.08 0.13
CA LEU A 86 -12.93 4.45 1.02
C LEU A 86 -13.35 4.57 2.48
N LEU A 87 -13.78 5.74 2.94
CA LEU A 87 -14.27 5.93 4.31
C LEU A 87 -15.55 5.14 4.62
N ARG A 88 -16.37 4.85 3.60
CA ARG A 88 -17.61 4.07 3.72
C ARG A 88 -17.42 2.58 3.47
N TRP A 89 -16.20 2.13 3.18
CA TRP A 89 -15.94 0.72 2.95
C TRP A 89 -16.30 -0.09 4.20
N SER A 90 -17.17 -1.09 4.04
CA SER A 90 -17.81 -1.81 5.14
C SER A 90 -16.96 -2.92 5.75
N GLY A 91 -15.76 -3.16 5.20
CA GLY A 91 -14.98 -4.36 5.49
C GLY A 91 -15.43 -5.57 4.67
N GLU A 92 -14.73 -6.69 4.89
CA GLU A 92 -15.17 -8.04 4.52
C GLU A 92 -15.30 -8.92 5.78
N PRO A 93 -16.13 -9.99 5.75
CA PRO A 93 -16.14 -11.01 6.78
C PRO A 93 -14.77 -11.69 6.89
N GLY A 94 -14.26 -11.79 8.12
CA GLY A 94 -12.98 -12.45 8.39
C GLY A 94 -12.75 -12.60 9.88
N GLU A 95 -11.60 -13.19 10.23
CA GLU A 95 -11.18 -13.27 11.62
C GLU A 95 -10.93 -11.86 12.19
N PRO A 96 -11.15 -11.61 13.50
CA PRO A 96 -11.03 -10.28 14.09
C PRO A 96 -9.69 -9.59 13.83
N VAL A 97 -8.59 -10.35 13.83
CA VAL A 97 -7.25 -9.85 13.53
C VAL A 97 -7.17 -9.38 12.07
N MET A 98 -7.64 -10.20 11.13
CA MET A 98 -7.65 -9.87 9.70
C MET A 98 -8.48 -8.62 9.43
N CYS A 99 -9.67 -8.51 10.03
CA CYS A 99 -10.50 -7.32 9.92
C CYS A 99 -9.76 -6.05 10.39
N LYS A 100 -8.99 -6.15 11.47
CA LYS A 100 -8.17 -5.04 11.99
C LYS A 100 -6.97 -4.71 11.10
N THR A 101 -6.36 -5.72 10.49
CA THR A 101 -5.32 -5.53 9.48
C THR A 101 -5.88 -4.82 8.26
N TRP A 102 -7.03 -5.26 7.74
CA TRP A 102 -7.67 -4.61 6.59
C TRP A 102 -8.13 -3.18 6.91
N GLU A 103 -8.60 -2.93 8.13
CA GLU A 103 -8.89 -1.57 8.60
C GLU A 103 -7.61 -0.70 8.55
N ALA A 104 -6.48 -1.19 9.07
CA ALA A 104 -5.22 -0.47 8.99
C ALA A 104 -4.79 -0.19 7.53
N THR A 105 -4.95 -1.18 6.64
CA THR A 105 -4.69 -1.07 5.21
C THR A 105 -5.60 -0.06 4.52
N GLN A 106 -6.89 -0.04 4.83
CA GLN A 106 -7.86 0.95 4.32
C GLN A 106 -7.43 2.37 4.67
N TRP A 107 -7.12 2.63 5.94
CA TRP A 107 -6.69 3.95 6.40
C TRP A 107 -5.33 4.36 5.83
N ALA A 108 -4.40 3.40 5.66
CA ALA A 108 -3.13 3.62 4.99
C ALA A 108 -3.33 4.01 3.52
N GLY A 109 -4.28 3.34 2.84
CA GLY A 109 -4.72 3.68 1.50
C GLY A 109 -5.24 5.11 1.39
N LEU A 110 -5.99 5.59 2.39
CA LEU A 110 -6.47 6.98 2.41
C LEU A 110 -5.32 7.99 2.43
N ILE A 111 -4.27 7.75 3.21
CA ILE A 111 -3.07 8.59 3.21
C ILE A 111 -2.46 8.63 1.81
N ARG A 112 -2.24 7.46 1.21
CA ARG A 112 -1.60 7.35 -0.10
C ARG A 112 -2.43 7.95 -1.24
N ILE A 113 -3.73 7.74 -1.22
CA ILE A 113 -4.66 8.37 -2.17
C ILE A 113 -4.57 9.90 -2.08
N ARG A 114 -4.53 10.46 -0.87
CA ARG A 114 -4.37 11.90 -0.68
C ARG A 114 -3.03 12.41 -1.19
N ASP A 115 -1.93 11.70 -0.92
CA ASP A 115 -0.60 12.05 -1.46
C ASP A 115 -0.65 12.08 -3.01
N ILE A 116 -1.16 11.02 -3.64
CA ILE A 116 -1.29 10.91 -5.10
C ILE A 116 -2.15 12.05 -5.66
N ARG A 117 -3.30 12.34 -5.05
CA ARG A 117 -4.20 13.41 -5.49
C ARG A 117 -3.54 14.77 -5.38
N MET A 118 -2.85 15.06 -4.28
CA MET A 118 -2.09 16.30 -4.11
C MET A 118 -1.01 16.46 -5.18
N GLU A 119 -0.28 15.39 -5.52
CA GLU A 119 0.70 15.39 -6.60
C GLU A 119 0.07 15.70 -7.97
N HIS A 120 -1.19 15.33 -8.18
CA HIS A 120 -1.97 15.63 -9.40
C HIS A 120 -2.75 16.95 -9.33
N GLY A 121 -2.59 17.74 -8.26
CA GLY A 121 -3.32 19.00 -8.08
C GLY A 121 -4.83 18.83 -7.83
N LEU A 122 -5.26 17.64 -7.42
CA LEU A 122 -6.66 17.32 -7.11
C LEU A 122 -6.98 17.65 -5.64
N PRO A 123 -8.24 18.03 -5.33
CA PRO A 123 -8.65 18.34 -3.97
C PRO A 123 -8.66 17.08 -3.10
N ILE A 124 -8.32 17.26 -1.81
CA ILE A 124 -8.46 16.25 -0.77
C ILE A 124 -9.60 16.61 0.19
N ASN A 125 -10.31 15.61 0.70
CA ASN A 125 -11.36 15.81 1.69
C ASN A 125 -10.81 15.67 3.12
N ALA A 126 -10.25 16.76 3.64
CA ALA A 126 -9.59 16.77 4.96
C ALA A 126 -10.48 17.20 6.14
N VAL A 127 -11.79 17.41 5.94
CA VAL A 127 -12.66 18.08 6.94
C VAL A 127 -12.98 17.17 8.13
N GLU A 128 -13.42 15.94 7.87
CA GLU A 128 -13.86 15.01 8.94
C GLU A 128 -12.73 14.10 9.44
N ASN A 129 -11.80 13.73 8.54
CA ASN A 129 -10.72 12.80 8.83
C ASN A 129 -9.38 13.41 8.44
N THR A 130 -8.85 14.32 9.25
CA THR A 130 -7.55 14.95 9.00
C THR A 130 -6.45 13.90 8.85
N THR A 131 -5.41 14.14 8.04
CA THR A 131 -4.29 13.20 7.91
C THR A 131 -3.64 12.88 9.26
N ARG A 132 -3.60 13.85 10.20
CA ARG A 132 -3.14 13.63 11.57
C ARG A 132 -3.96 12.57 12.32
N SER A 133 -5.29 12.68 12.30
CA SER A 133 -6.16 11.72 13.01
C SER A 133 -6.08 10.33 12.40
N VAL A 134 -5.94 10.25 11.06
CA VAL A 134 -5.73 8.99 10.34
C VAL A 134 -4.41 8.34 10.76
N VAL A 135 -3.30 9.08 10.78
CA VAL A 135 -1.99 8.57 11.23
C VAL A 135 -2.05 8.05 12.67
N GLN A 136 -2.70 8.80 13.56
CA GLN A 136 -2.87 8.40 14.96
C GLN A 136 -3.73 7.13 15.11
N HIS A 137 -4.78 6.99 14.31
CA HIS A 137 -5.64 5.81 14.29
C HIS A 137 -4.88 4.56 13.84
N ILE A 138 -4.14 4.65 12.72
CA ILE A 138 -3.32 3.53 12.23
C ILE A 138 -2.25 3.14 13.25
N LEU A 139 -1.56 4.12 13.86
CA LEU A 139 -0.57 3.84 14.92
C LEU A 139 -1.20 3.08 16.11
N ALA A 140 -2.40 3.47 16.53
CA ALA A 140 -3.11 2.79 17.61
C ALA A 140 -3.50 1.36 17.22
N LEU A 141 -4.05 1.15 16.02
CA LEU A 141 -4.39 -0.18 15.49
C LEU A 141 -3.16 -1.08 15.41
N MET A 142 -2.07 -0.59 14.81
CA MET A 142 -0.84 -1.37 14.61
C MET A 142 -0.18 -1.74 15.94
N ARG A 143 -0.24 -0.86 16.95
CA ARG A 143 0.25 -1.16 18.30
C ARG A 143 -0.61 -2.20 19.01
N ASP A 144 -1.93 -2.08 18.92
CA ASP A 144 -2.85 -3.09 19.49
C ASP A 144 -2.64 -4.47 18.84
N LEU A 145 -2.50 -4.52 17.50
CA LEU A 145 -2.17 -5.74 16.76
C LEU A 145 -0.83 -6.34 17.21
N ARG A 146 0.21 -5.52 17.38
CA ARG A 146 1.51 -5.99 17.87
C ARG A 146 1.46 -6.59 19.27
N ILE A 147 0.55 -6.11 20.13
CA ILE A 147 0.38 -6.66 21.49
C ILE A 147 -0.40 -7.97 21.46
N ARG A 148 -1.38 -8.10 20.57
CA ARG A 148 -2.28 -9.27 20.49
C ARG A 148 -1.70 -10.44 19.72
N LEU A 149 -0.87 -10.16 18.73
CA LEU A 149 -0.25 -11.18 17.90
C LEU A 149 1.04 -11.68 18.54
N ASP A 150 1.32 -12.96 18.37
CA ASP A 150 2.66 -13.48 18.64
C ASP A 150 3.68 -12.71 17.78
N VAL A 151 4.86 -12.46 18.34
CA VAL A 151 5.92 -11.69 17.66
C VAL A 151 6.26 -12.29 16.30
N ASN A 152 6.23 -13.62 16.16
CA ASN A 152 6.49 -14.27 14.89
C ASN A 152 5.36 -14.01 13.89
N ILE A 153 4.10 -14.10 14.31
CA ILE A 153 2.95 -13.83 13.43
C ILE A 153 3.00 -12.38 12.94
N PHE A 154 3.26 -11.43 13.83
CA PHE A 154 3.39 -10.03 13.44
C PHE A 154 4.55 -9.83 12.46
N ALA A 155 5.70 -10.46 12.72
CA ALA A 155 6.89 -10.36 11.89
C ALA A 155 6.74 -11.06 10.52
N THR A 156 5.80 -11.98 10.34
CA THR A 156 5.58 -12.68 9.06
C THR A 156 4.33 -12.19 8.32
N THR A 157 3.66 -11.14 8.81
CA THR A 157 2.45 -10.60 8.17
C THR A 157 2.81 -9.45 7.25
N ASP A 158 3.04 -9.76 5.97
CA ASP A 158 3.48 -8.77 4.96
C ASP A 158 2.48 -7.61 4.78
N MET A 159 1.18 -7.84 5.04
CA MET A 159 0.15 -6.78 5.03
C MET A 159 0.43 -5.63 5.99
N PHE A 160 1.30 -5.78 6.98
CA PHE A 160 1.71 -4.68 7.87
C PHE A 160 2.70 -3.72 7.23
N PHE A 161 3.36 -4.12 6.14
CA PHE A 161 4.35 -3.29 5.48
C PHE A 161 3.75 -2.00 4.95
N PHE A 162 2.66 -2.10 4.18
CA PHE A 162 1.98 -0.96 3.59
C PHE A 162 1.50 0.07 4.65
N PRO A 163 0.77 -0.30 5.71
CA PRO A 163 0.40 0.62 6.78
C PRO A 163 1.57 1.30 7.47
N LEU A 164 2.65 0.56 7.78
CA LEU A 164 3.84 1.12 8.42
C LEU A 164 4.53 2.18 7.56
N VAL A 165 4.59 1.95 6.25
CA VAL A 165 5.19 2.88 5.30
C VAL A 165 4.30 4.10 5.09
N ALA A 166 2.97 3.91 4.98
CA ALA A 166 2.02 5.00 4.81
C ALA A 166 2.01 5.99 5.99
N ILE A 167 2.09 5.51 7.25
CA ILE A 167 2.25 6.41 8.40
C ILE A 167 3.66 7.00 8.46
N GLY A 168 4.67 6.22 8.07
CA GLY A 168 6.05 6.66 8.00
C GLY A 168 6.24 7.85 7.05
N SER A 169 5.47 7.90 5.96
CA SER A 169 5.55 8.95 4.95
C SER A 169 5.04 10.32 5.42
N GLN A 170 4.51 10.42 6.65
CA GLN A 170 3.90 11.61 7.24
C GLN A 170 4.71 12.15 8.44
N PRO A 171 6.00 12.55 8.26
CA PRO A 171 6.92 12.88 9.35
C PRO A 171 6.46 14.00 10.27
N GLN A 172 5.63 14.92 9.78
CA GLN A 172 5.06 16.05 10.50
C GLN A 172 4.10 15.63 11.64
N TYR A 173 3.65 14.38 11.65
CA TYR A 173 2.77 13.82 12.68
C TYR A 173 3.44 12.74 13.55
N LEU A 174 4.75 12.51 13.38
CA LEU A 174 5.48 11.46 14.08
C LEU A 174 6.34 12.01 15.21
N SER A 175 6.20 11.42 16.40
CA SER A 175 7.17 11.55 17.48
C SER A 175 8.40 10.65 17.24
N ALA A 176 9.46 10.82 18.04
CA ALA A 176 10.62 9.93 18.00
C ALA A 176 10.24 8.46 18.30
N ASP A 177 9.31 8.25 19.25
CA ASP A 177 8.76 6.94 19.60
C ASP A 177 8.00 6.31 18.41
N ASN A 178 7.19 7.09 17.70
CA ASN A 178 6.48 6.60 16.51
C ASN A 178 7.46 6.17 15.41
N ARG A 179 8.54 6.94 15.17
CA ARG A 179 9.58 6.59 14.19
C ARG A 179 10.31 5.30 14.58
N MET A 180 10.59 5.11 15.87
CA MET A 180 11.19 3.87 16.39
C MET A 180 10.26 2.69 16.18
N PHE A 181 8.98 2.81 16.53
CA PHE A 181 7.97 1.78 16.32
C PHE A 181 7.89 1.35 14.84
N ILE A 182 7.89 2.31 13.91
CA ILE A 182 7.84 2.04 12.47
C ILE A 182 9.11 1.32 12.01
N ARG A 183 10.29 1.78 12.43
CA ARG A 183 11.57 1.14 12.11
C ARG A 183 11.61 -0.31 12.59
N ASP A 184 11.21 -0.53 13.83
CA ASP A 184 11.19 -1.86 14.44
C ASP A 184 10.18 -2.77 13.75
N GLY A 185 9.01 -2.23 13.36
CA GLY A 185 8.00 -2.95 12.61
C GLY A 185 8.52 -3.44 11.26
N ILE A 186 9.11 -2.55 10.46
CA ILE A 186 9.68 -2.93 9.16
C ILE A 186 10.88 -3.86 9.32
N SER A 187 11.71 -3.66 10.36
CA SER A 187 12.83 -4.55 10.65
C SER A 187 12.35 -5.94 11.04
N ALA A 188 11.25 -6.05 11.80
CA ALA A 188 10.65 -7.34 12.16
C ALA A 188 10.18 -8.11 10.91
N LEU A 189 9.55 -7.44 9.94
CA LEU A 189 9.18 -8.01 8.64
C LEU A 189 10.41 -8.52 7.85
N ALA A 190 11.58 -7.94 8.11
CA ALA A 190 12.86 -8.37 7.55
C ALA A 190 13.62 -9.36 8.48
N ASN A 191 12.93 -10.22 9.23
CA ASN A 191 13.54 -11.14 10.19
C ASN A 191 14.49 -10.44 11.20
N SER A 192 14.03 -9.29 11.72
CA SER A 192 14.75 -8.43 12.68
C SER A 192 16.03 -7.76 12.15
N SER A 193 16.36 -7.88 10.86
CA SER A 193 17.48 -7.17 10.25
C SER A 193 17.28 -6.96 8.75
N THR A 194 17.27 -5.70 8.32
CA THR A 194 17.14 -5.36 6.90
C THR A 194 18.40 -5.63 6.07
N ALA A 195 19.54 -5.93 6.69
CA ALA A 195 20.82 -6.12 5.99
C ALA A 195 20.79 -7.27 4.96
N SER A 196 19.95 -8.29 5.19
CA SER A 196 19.75 -9.40 4.27
C SER A 196 18.58 -9.20 3.31
N TYR A 197 17.82 -8.11 3.47
CA TYR A 197 16.61 -7.81 2.72
C TYR A 197 16.66 -6.39 2.14
N PRO A 198 17.37 -6.20 1.01
CA PRO A 198 17.59 -4.87 0.42
C PRO A 198 16.30 -4.10 0.12
N TYR A 199 15.19 -4.80 -0.10
CA TYR A 199 13.86 -4.21 -0.30
C TYR A 199 13.38 -3.41 0.92
N TYR A 200 13.38 -4.03 2.11
CA TYR A 200 13.00 -3.36 3.36
C TYR A 200 14.01 -2.28 3.74
N GLU A 201 15.31 -2.52 3.50
CA GLU A 201 16.37 -1.53 3.72
C GLU A 201 16.15 -0.27 2.88
N ALA A 202 15.83 -0.44 1.59
CA ALA A 202 15.59 0.68 0.69
C ALA A 202 14.41 1.54 1.17
N VAL A 203 13.30 0.93 1.57
CA VAL A 203 12.13 1.67 2.07
C VAL A 203 12.43 2.38 3.39
N LEU A 204 13.12 1.74 4.34
CA LEU A 204 13.56 2.42 5.57
C LEU A 204 14.46 3.61 5.27
N LYS A 205 15.40 3.46 4.33
CA LYS A 205 16.29 4.55 3.94
C LYS A 205 15.52 5.73 3.34
N LEU A 206 14.50 5.48 2.51
CA LEU A 206 13.63 6.53 1.98
C LEU A 206 12.91 7.30 3.10
N LEU A 207 12.35 6.57 4.07
CA LEU A 207 11.69 7.15 5.25
C LEU A 207 12.68 7.99 6.07
N GLU A 208 13.87 7.48 6.34
CA GLU A 208 14.88 8.18 7.14
C GLU A 208 15.38 9.46 6.47
N ILE A 209 15.57 9.44 5.15
CA ILE A 209 15.87 10.65 4.37
C ILE A 209 14.74 11.66 4.51
N GLN A 210 13.50 11.22 4.34
CA GLN A 210 12.33 12.10 4.46
C GLN A 210 12.21 12.70 5.87
N TRP A 211 12.45 11.90 6.90
CA TRP A 211 12.42 12.31 8.31
C TRP A 211 13.51 13.31 8.65
N ALA A 212 14.72 13.14 8.11
CA ALA A 212 15.83 14.06 8.29
C ALA A 212 15.59 15.41 7.59
N GLN A 213 14.87 15.40 6.46
CA GLN A 213 14.51 16.61 5.70
C GLN A 213 13.18 17.25 6.15
N GLY A 214 12.60 16.79 7.26
CA GLY A 214 11.36 17.34 7.83
C GLY A 214 10.13 17.17 6.94
N GLY A 215 10.13 16.24 5.99
CA GLY A 215 9.01 16.03 5.07
C GLY A 215 8.88 17.06 3.95
N THR A 216 9.94 17.83 3.66
CA THR A 216 9.94 18.81 2.56
C THR A 216 9.71 18.18 1.18
N LYS A 217 10.12 16.92 1.00
CA LYS A 217 9.83 16.11 -0.19
C LYS A 217 8.92 14.93 0.17
N SER A 218 8.06 14.53 -0.77
CA SER A 218 7.31 13.27 -0.65
C SER A 218 8.27 12.08 -0.75
N ILE A 219 7.90 10.97 -0.11
CA ILE A 219 8.67 9.73 -0.20
C ILE A 219 8.80 9.25 -1.66
N ASP A 220 7.78 9.47 -2.49
CA ASP A 220 7.79 9.19 -3.92
C ASP A 220 8.82 10.03 -4.68
N THR A 221 8.93 11.31 -4.34
CA THR A 221 9.94 12.19 -4.94
C THR A 221 11.34 11.70 -4.61
N ILE A 222 11.59 11.33 -3.35
CA ILE A 222 12.89 10.80 -2.93
C ILE A 222 13.19 9.48 -3.65
N ALA A 223 12.21 8.56 -3.75
CA ALA A 223 12.37 7.30 -4.46
C ALA A 223 12.73 7.49 -5.94
N LYS A 224 12.03 8.41 -6.64
CA LYS A 224 12.33 8.77 -8.04
C LYS A 224 13.74 9.35 -8.19
N GLU A 225 14.16 10.25 -7.31
CA GLU A 225 15.52 10.83 -7.33
C GLU A 225 16.61 9.78 -7.10
N MET A 226 16.31 8.72 -6.36
CA MET A 226 17.19 7.57 -6.15
C MET A 226 17.10 6.52 -7.25
N GLY A 227 16.26 6.72 -8.27
CA GLY A 227 16.04 5.75 -9.35
C GLY A 227 15.35 4.46 -8.89
N LEU A 228 14.58 4.51 -7.80
CA LEU A 228 13.89 3.37 -7.22
C LEU A 228 12.41 3.35 -7.63
N GLU A 229 11.89 2.16 -7.91
CA GLU A 229 10.46 1.85 -8.01
C GLU A 229 10.22 0.62 -7.13
N LEU A 230 9.47 0.79 -6.04
CA LEU A 230 9.33 -0.23 -4.99
C LEU A 230 7.86 -0.54 -4.75
N GLY A 231 7.48 -1.82 -4.77
CA GLY A 231 6.19 -2.27 -4.25
C GLY A 231 6.12 -2.13 -2.73
N LEU A 232 4.91 -2.20 -2.17
CA LEU A 232 4.61 -2.21 -0.74
C LEU A 232 3.71 -3.41 -0.43
N TYR A 233 4.14 -4.57 -0.90
CA TYR A 233 3.52 -5.87 -0.66
C TYR A 233 4.38 -6.68 0.31
#